data_AF-A0A932EL32-F1
#
_entry.id   AF-A0A932EL32-F1
#
_cell.length_a   1.000
_cell.length_b   1.000
_cell.length_c   1.000
_cell.angle_alpha   90.00
_cell.angle_beta   90.00
_cell.angle_gamma   90.00
#
_symmetry.space_group_name_H-M   'P 1'
#
loop_
_entity.id
_entity.type
_entity.pdbx_description
1 polymer ?
#
loop_
_entity_poly.entity_id
_entity_poly.type
_entity_poly.pdbx_seq_one_letter_code
_entity_poly.pdbx_strand_id
1 'polypeptide(L)' 'MKIGIDASRYADEKATGVEWYSWHIINSLLKIIPKSDDVVLYSREAIEGQPYKILKAKRFWTLGALSKEMRKNP' A
#
# COMPACT_ATOMS: atom_id res chain seq x y z
N MET A 1 -13.84 -8.76 0.79
CA MET A 1 -13.65 -7.39 0.27
C MET A 1 -12.33 -7.31 -0.48
N LYS A 2 -12.18 -6.34 -1.40
CA LYS A 2 -10.88 -6.05 -2.03
C LYS A 2 -10.26 -4.82 -1.38
N ILE A 3 -9.05 -4.94 -0.85
CA ILE A 3 -8.36 -3.87 -0.13
C ILE A 3 -7.08 -3.54 -0.89
N GLY A 4 -6.99 -2.33 -1.41
CA GLY A 4 -5.76 -1.79 -2.00
C GLY A 4 -5.03 -0.92 -0.98
N ILE A 5 -3.76 -1.25 -0.70
CA ILE A 5 -2.93 -0.50 0.25
C ILE A 5 -1.75 0.14 -0.50
N ASP A 6 -1.56 1.45 -0.33
CA ASP A 6 -0.36 2.13 -0.81
C ASP A 6 0.83 1.78 0.08
N ALA A 7 1.69 0.89 -0.43
CA ALA A 7 2.89 0.40 0.21
C ALA A 7 4.16 1.06 -0.39
N SER A 8 4.03 2.20 -1.05
CA SER A 8 5.15 2.88 -1.73
C SER A 8 6.29 3.35 -0.80
N ARG A 9 6.09 3.27 0.52
CA ARG A 9 7.08 3.58 1.57
C ARG A 9 7.36 2.41 2.53
N TYR A 10 6.87 1.22 2.20
CA TYR A 10 6.80 0.11 3.15
C TYR A 10 8.16 -0.54 3.45
N ALA A 11 9.20 -0.37 2.63
CA ALA A 11 10.50 -1.00 2.84
C ALA A 11 11.62 -0.23 2.10
N ASP A 12 11.72 1.08 2.34
CA ASP A 12 12.78 1.89 1.75
C ASP A 12 14.12 1.60 2.44
N GLU A 13 15.19 1.35 1.67
CA GLU A 13 16.55 1.15 2.20
C GLU A 13 17.04 2.36 3.01
N LYS A 14 16.52 3.55 2.72
CA LYS A 14 16.82 4.81 3.43
C LYS A 14 15.63 5.27 4.28
N ALA A 15 15.05 4.34 5.04
CA ALA A 15 13.88 4.62 5.86
C ALA A 15 14.13 5.77 6.86
N THR A 16 13.26 6.79 6.79
CA THR A 16 13.14 7.82 7.83
C THR A 16 11.96 7.48 8.76
N GLY A 17 11.61 8.37 9.69
CA GLY A 17 10.48 8.13 10.60
C GLY A 17 9.15 7.85 9.89
N VAL A 18 8.92 8.39 8.69
CA VAL A 18 7.67 8.17 7.96
C VAL A 18 7.61 6.77 7.33
N GLU A 19 8.73 6.29 6.80
CA GLU A 19 8.85 4.93 6.24
C GLU A 19 8.72 3.89 7.36
N TRP A 20 9.35 4.13 8.52
CA TRP A 20 9.15 3.30 9.72
C TRP A 20 7.68 3.24 10.16
N TYR A 21 7.02 4.40 10.22
CA TYR A 21 5.61 4.46 10.56
C TYR A 21 4.75 3.68 9.57
N SER A 22 5.03 3.82 8.27
CA SER A 22 4.35 3.08 7.21
C SER A 22 4.55 1.57 7.35
N TRP A 23 5.78 1.13 7.61
CA TRP A 23 6.12 -0.27 7.84
C TRP A 23 5.33 -0.85 9.03
N HIS A 24 5.33 -0.15 10.17
CA HIS A 24 4.64 -0.62 11.38
C HIS A 24 3.13 -0.68 11.22
N ILE A 25 2.51 0.34 10.60
CA ILE A 25 1.07 0.34 10.35
C ILE A 25 0.69 -0.80 9.42
N ILE A 26 1.34 -0.90 8.26
CA ILE A 26 0.95 -1.88 7.25
C ILE A 26 1.12 -3.29 7.84
N ASN A 27 2.21 -3.58 8.55
CA ASN A 27 2.37 -4.87 9.22
C ASN A 27 1.31 -5.15 10.27
N SER A 28 0.91 -4.15 11.05
CA SER A 28 -0.14 -4.31 12.06
C SER A 28 -1.50 -4.52 11.41
N LEU A 29 -1.77 -3.80 10.32
CA LEU A 29 -3.00 -3.90 9.54
C LEU A 29 -3.13 -5.28 8.87
N LEU A 30 -2.07 -5.77 8.24
CA LEU A 30 -2.06 -7.08 7.58
C LEU A 30 -2.31 -8.24 8.56
N LYS A 31 -1.91 -8.09 9.83
CA LYS A 31 -2.19 -9.09 10.89
C LYS A 31 -3.66 -9.17 11.29
N ILE A 32 -4.41 -8.07 11.16
CA ILE A 32 -5.81 -8.01 11.59
C ILE A 32 -6.81 -8.20 10.44
N ILE A 33 -6.38 -8.04 9.19
CA ILE A 33 -7.25 -8.25 8.02
C ILE A 33 -7.65 -9.74 7.95
N PRO A 34 -8.95 -10.05 7.85
CA PRO A 34 -9.42 -11.42 7.63
C PRO A 34 -8.80 -12.05 6.39
N LYS A 35 -8.39 -13.32 6.48
CA LYS A 35 -7.82 -14.06 5.33
C LYS A 35 -8.79 -14.24 4.16
N SER A 36 -10.09 -14.03 4.37
CA SER A 36 -11.11 -14.04 3.33
C SER A 36 -11.10 -12.78 2.45
N ASP A 37 -10.38 -11.74 2.85
CA ASP A 37 -10.24 -10.52 2.06
C ASP A 37 -9.05 -10.61 1.09
N ASP A 38 -9.24 -10.06 -0.10
CA ASP A 38 -8.21 -9.97 -1.14
C ASP A 38 -7.44 -8.66 -0.97
N VAL A 39 -6.18 -8.78 -0.56
CA VAL A 39 -5.32 -7.63 -0.25
C VAL A 39 -4.24 -7.49 -1.31
N VAL A 40 -4.13 -6.28 -1.84
CA VAL A 40 -3.11 -5.90 -2.83
C VAL A 40 -2.27 -4.74 -2.29
N LEU A 41 -0.95 -4.95 -2.23
CA LEU A 41 0.02 -3.93 -1.88
C LEU A 41 0.54 -3.25 -3.15
N TYR A 42 0.48 -1.92 -3.18
CA TYR A 42 0.99 -1.13 -4.28
C TYR A 42 2.33 -0.51 -3.91
N SER A 43 3.41 -1.00 -4.49
CA SER A 43 4.78 -0.52 -4.20
C SER A 43 5.54 -0.26 -5.51
N ARG A 44 6.62 0.53 -5.44
CA ARG A 44 7.52 0.68 -6.60
C ARG A 44 8.38 -0.56 -6.78
N GLU A 45 8.77 -1.17 -5.67
CA GLU A 45 9.73 -2.27 -5.61
C GLU A 45 9.05 -3.54 -5.08
N ALA A 46 9.67 -4.68 -5.38
CA ALA A 46 9.24 -5.93 -4.78
C ALA A 46 9.50 -5.87 -3.27
N ILE A 47 8.54 -6.34 -2.49
CA ILE A 47 8.66 -6.43 -1.05
C ILE A 47 8.89 -7.90 -0.74
N GLU A 48 10.12 -8.26 -0.43
CA GLU A 48 10.48 -9.64 -0.11
C GLU A 48 9.80 -10.10 1.19
N GLY A 49 9.43 -11.39 1.25
CA GLY A 49 8.86 -12.00 2.45
C GLY A 49 7.41 -11.67 2.77
N GLN A 50 6.69 -10.92 1.91
CA GLN A 50 5.26 -10.66 2.10
C GLN A 50 4.39 -11.70 1.36
N PRO A 51 3.37 -12.29 2.03
CA PRO A 51 2.48 -13.28 1.41
C PRO A 51 1.40 -12.65 0.52
N TYR A 52 1.35 -11.31 0.44
CA TYR A 52 0.31 -10.57 -0.27
C TYR A 52 0.72 -10.23 -1.70
N LYS A 53 -0.27 -10.06 -2.57
CA LYS A 53 -0.04 -9.69 -3.97
C LYS A 53 0.53 -8.27 -4.06
N ILE A 54 1.63 -8.11 -4.77
CA ILE A 54 2.30 -6.82 -4.96
C ILE A 54 2.09 -6.35 -6.40
N LEU A 55 1.55 -5.14 -6.58
CA LEU A 55 1.44 -4.48 -7.87
C LEU A 55 2.35 -3.26 -7.93
N LYS A 56 3.01 -3.07 -9.08
CA LYS A 56 3.90 -1.93 -9.28
C LYS A 56 3.09 -0.65 -9.43
N ALA A 57 3.34 0.32 -8.56
CA ALA A 57 2.76 1.66 -8.67
C ALA A 57 3.76 2.74 -8.23
N LYS A 58 3.69 3.90 -8.88
CA LYS A 58 4.49 5.06 -8.49
C LYS A 58 3.85 5.73 -7.27
N ARG A 59 4.68 6.29 -6.39
CA ARG A 59 4.21 7.14 -5.28
C ARG A 59 3.21 8.20 -5.77
N PHE A 60 2.20 8.47 -4.94
CA PHE A 60 1.08 9.38 -5.22
C PHE A 60 0.10 8.93 -6.29
N TRP A 61 0.17 7.67 -6.76
CA TRP A 61 -0.85 7.13 -7.66
C TRP A 61 -2.25 7.18 -7.03
N THR A 62 -2.34 6.98 -5.72
CA THR A 62 -3.59 7.06 -4.93
C THR A 62 -4.21 8.45 -4.99
N LEU A 63 -3.43 9.50 -4.76
CA LEU A 63 -3.90 10.89 -4.89
C LEU A 63 -4.35 11.20 -6.32
N GLY A 64 -3.60 10.73 -7.33
CA GLY A 64 -3.97 10.91 -8.74
C GLY A 64 -5.27 10.19 -9.10
N ALA A 65 -5.43 8.94 -8.64
CA ALA A 65 -6.64 8.15 -8.84
C ALA A 65 -7.85 8.79 -8.15
N LEU A 66 -7.69 9.18 -6.88
CA LEU A 66 -8.73 9.89 -6.12
C LEU A 66 -9.12 11.20 -6.79
N SER A 67 -8.14 12.01 -7.21
CA SER A 67 -8.40 13.28 -7.91
C SER A 67 -9.18 13.06 -9.22
N LYS A 68 -8.89 11.97 -9.95
CA LYS A 68 -9.63 11.61 -11.16
C LYS A 68 -11.06 11.17 -10.83
N GLU A 69 -11.23 10.42 -9.74
CA GLU A 69 -12.53 9.94 -9.29
C GLU A 69 -13.43 11.10 -8.87
N MET A 70 -12.93 12.03 -8.05
CA MET A 70 -13.65 13.24 -7.64
C MET A 70 -14.05 14.13 -8.83
N ARG A 71 -13.27 14.13 -9.92
CA ARG A 71 -13.65 14.85 -11.15
C ARG A 71 -14.75 14.15 -11.94
N LYS A 72 -14.79 12.82 -11.91
CA LYS A 72 -15.82 12.03 -12.61
C LYS A 72 -17.13 11.99 -11.82
N ASN A 73 -17.02 11.90 -10.50
CA ASN A 73 -18.12 11.76 -9.54
C ASN A 73 -17.96 12.84 -8.45
N PRO A 74 -18.34 14.09 -8.75
CA PRO A 74 -18.21 15.22 -7.82
C PRO A 74 -19.13 15.11 -6.59
#